data_AF-A0A5B8LDP2-F1
#
_entry.id   AF-A0A5B8LDP2-F1
#
_cell.length_a   1.000
_cell.length_b   1.000
_cell.length_c   1.000
_cell.angle_alpha   90.00
_cell.angle_beta   90.00
_cell.angle_gamma   90.00
#
_symmetry.space_group_name_H-M   'P 1'
#
loop_
_entity.id
_entity.type
_entity.pdbx_description
1 polymer ?
#
loop_
_entity_poly.entity_id
_entity_poly.type
_entity_poly.pdbx_seq_one_letter_code
_entity_poly.pdbx_strand_id
1 'polypeptide(L)'
;DPYTGAPSLYQTDPSGTFSAWKANATGRNSNSIRDFLEKNYKETAGHETIKLAARALLEVVESKGNNIEIAVMTRDKGLRQLEESEVEAIVAEVEAEKAAAEAAKKAPTPRD
;
A
#
# COMPACT_ATOMS: atom_id res chain seq x y z
N ASP A 1 -1.77 -21.75 6.40
CA ASP A 1 -2.38 -23.06 6.11
C ASP A 1 -3.33 -22.87 4.93
N PRO A 2 -3.11 -23.53 3.77
CA PRO A 2 -3.95 -23.36 2.58
C PRO A 2 -5.41 -23.80 2.78
N TYR A 3 -5.72 -24.55 3.85
CA TYR A 3 -7.06 -25.07 4.13
C TYR A 3 -7.92 -24.13 5.00
N THR A 4 -7.35 -23.07 5.57
CA THR A 4 -8.10 -22.14 6.43
C THR A 4 -8.85 -21.06 5.65
N GLY A 5 -8.55 -20.89 4.35
CA GLY A 5 -9.14 -19.83 3.51
C GLY A 5 -8.74 -18.40 3.93
N ALA A 6 -7.75 -18.27 4.82
CA ALA A 6 -7.20 -16.98 5.24
C ALA A 6 -6.21 -16.45 4.20
N PRO A 7 -6.18 -15.13 3.92
CA PRO A 7 -5.21 -14.54 3.02
C PRO A 7 -3.78 -14.79 3.54
N SER A 8 -2.86 -15.08 2.63
CA SER A 8 -1.46 -15.34 2.97
C SER A 8 -0.55 -14.69 1.92
N LEU A 9 0.49 -13.98 2.38
CA LEU A 9 1.49 -13.34 1.52
C LEU A 9 2.85 -13.99 1.79
N TYR A 10 3.50 -14.44 0.72
CA TYR A 10 4.83 -15.02 0.78
C TYR A 10 5.75 -14.33 -0.21
N GLN A 11 7.03 -14.25 0.15
CA GLN A 11 8.10 -13.84 -0.76
C GLN A 11 9.16 -14.94 -0.76
N THR A 12 9.60 -15.31 -1.95
CA THR A 12 10.77 -16.17 -2.16
C THR A 12 11.93 -15.32 -2.66
N ASP A 13 13.10 -15.46 -2.05
CA ASP A 13 14.33 -14.84 -2.53
C ASP A 13 15.07 -15.75 -3.55
N PRO A 14 16.03 -15.22 -4.33
CA PRO A 14 16.76 -16.02 -5.31
C PRO A 14 17.57 -17.19 -4.72
N SER A 15 17.81 -17.21 -3.40
CA SER A 15 18.51 -18.32 -2.73
C SER A 15 17.59 -19.53 -2.50
N GLY A 16 16.29 -19.37 -2.71
CA GLY A 16 15.26 -20.38 -2.46
C GLY A 16 14.64 -20.29 -1.06
N THR A 17 15.04 -19.31 -0.25
CA THR A 17 14.41 -19.07 1.05
C THR A 17 13.08 -18.35 0.84
N PHE A 18 12.03 -18.79 1.54
CA PHE A 18 10.74 -18.12 1.53
C PHE A 18 10.34 -17.65 2.93
N SER A 19 9.64 -16.52 2.99
CA SER A 19 9.17 -15.89 4.23
C SER A 19 7.71 -15.48 4.10
N ALA A 20 6.96 -15.63 5.19
CA ALA A 20 5.58 -15.14 5.30
C ALA A 20 5.57 -13.67 5.77
N TRP A 21 4.65 -12.88 5.22
CA TRP A 21 4.55 -11.45 5.49
C TRP A 21 3.10 -11.02 5.75
N LYS A 22 2.94 -9.95 6.52
CA LYS A 22 1.65 -9.23 6.63
C LYS A 22 1.50 -8.15 5.56
N ALA A 23 2.58 -7.44 5.30
CA ALA A 23 2.76 -6.55 4.16
C ALA A 23 4.22 -6.64 3.73
N ASN A 24 4.50 -6.49 2.43
CA ASN A 24 5.85 -6.59 1.91
C ASN A 24 6.03 -5.77 0.63
N ALA A 25 7.28 -5.43 0.32
CA ALA A 25 7.67 -4.78 -0.92
C ALA A 25 8.93 -5.44 -1.48
N THR A 26 9.03 -5.50 -2.82
CA THR A 26 10.20 -6.01 -3.54
C THR A 26 10.62 -5.01 -4.64
N GLY A 27 11.81 -5.20 -5.21
CA GLY A 27 12.35 -4.33 -6.27
C GLY A 27 13.10 -3.11 -5.74
N ARG A 28 13.23 -2.08 -6.59
CA ARG A 28 13.95 -0.85 -6.27
C ARG A 28 13.28 -0.12 -5.11
N ASN A 29 14.07 0.36 -4.15
CA ASN A 29 13.62 1.09 -2.95
C ASN A 29 12.72 0.28 -2.00
N SER A 30 12.65 -1.04 -2.12
CA SER A 30 11.83 -1.91 -1.26
C SER A 30 12.08 -1.71 0.24
N ASN A 31 13.33 -1.43 0.65
CA ASN A 31 13.66 -1.13 2.04
C ASN A 31 12.88 0.10 2.54
N SER A 32 12.87 1.20 1.78
CA SER A 32 12.14 2.42 2.16
C SER A 32 10.64 2.19 2.25
N ILE A 33 10.07 1.39 1.32
CA ILE A 33 8.65 1.04 1.33
C ILE A 33 8.33 0.15 2.54
N ARG A 34 9.21 -0.82 2.89
CA ARG A 34 9.04 -1.66 4.08
C ARG A 34 9.11 -0.84 5.36
N ASP A 35 10.04 0.11 5.48
CA ASP A 35 10.12 1.03 6.63
C ASP A 35 8.83 1.88 6.78
N PHE A 36 8.23 2.29 5.66
CA PHE A 36 6.92 2.95 5.67
C PHE A 36 5.83 2.00 6.16
N LEU A 37 5.76 0.78 5.63
CA LEU A 37 4.78 -0.23 6.00
C LEU A 37 4.90 -0.59 7.49
N GLU A 38 6.11 -0.75 8.04
CA GLU A 38 6.33 -1.05 9.45
C GLU A 38 5.72 0.00 10.39
N LYS A 39 5.72 1.28 9.98
CA LYS A 39 5.17 2.39 10.78
C LYS A 39 3.67 2.60 10.59
N ASN A 40 3.13 2.22 9.42
CA ASN A 40 1.78 2.59 9.01
C ASN A 40 0.83 1.40 8.84
N TYR A 41 1.33 0.15 8.89
CA TYR A 41 0.51 -1.04 8.73
C TYR A 41 -0.56 -1.12 9.81
N LYS A 42 -1.78 -1.44 9.37
CA LYS A 42 -2.92 -1.78 10.22
C LYS A 42 -3.62 -2.98 9.59
N GLU A 43 -4.12 -3.88 10.43
CA GLU A 43 -5.00 -4.97 9.98
C GLU A 43 -6.28 -4.33 9.41
N THR A 44 -6.39 -4.33 8.09
CA THR A 44 -7.45 -3.68 7.32
C THR A 44 -7.91 -4.61 6.21
N ALA A 45 -9.04 -4.29 5.56
CA ALA A 45 -9.52 -4.99 4.39
C ALA A 45 -10.18 -4.00 3.41
N GLY A 46 -10.35 -4.42 2.16
CA GLY A 46 -11.06 -3.64 1.14
C GLY A 46 -10.34 -2.35 0.77
N HIS A 47 -11.08 -1.25 0.66
CA HIS A 47 -10.58 0.05 0.17
C HIS A 47 -9.40 0.58 0.99
N GLU A 48 -9.45 0.47 2.31
CA GLU A 48 -8.37 0.96 3.20
C GLU A 48 -7.05 0.23 2.96
N THR A 49 -7.09 -1.07 2.64
CA THR A 49 -5.89 -1.84 2.30
C THR A 49 -5.31 -1.40 0.95
N ILE A 50 -6.18 -1.07 -0.01
CA ILE A 50 -5.77 -0.56 -1.33
C ILE A 50 -5.11 0.82 -1.16
N LYS A 51 -5.70 1.70 -0.34
CA LYS A 51 -5.09 3.00 0.00
C LYS A 51 -3.75 2.86 0.70
N LEU A 52 -3.60 1.92 1.63
CA LEU A 52 -2.31 1.67 2.29
C LEU A 52 -1.25 1.23 1.27
N ALA A 53 -1.59 0.35 0.33
CA ALA A 53 -0.68 -0.08 -0.74
C ALA A 53 -0.29 1.08 -1.67
N ALA A 54 -1.26 1.90 -2.10
CA ALA A 54 -1.01 3.08 -2.93
C ALA A 54 -0.13 4.12 -2.22
N ARG A 55 -0.40 4.39 -0.93
CA ARG A 55 0.44 5.24 -0.07
C ARG A 55 1.88 4.76 -0.04
N ALA A 56 2.09 3.46 0.16
CA ALA A 56 3.42 2.87 0.25
C ALA A 56 4.20 3.03 -1.06
N LEU A 57 3.54 2.91 -2.22
CA LEU A 57 4.16 3.15 -3.52
C LEU A 57 4.51 4.63 -3.74
N LEU A 58 3.62 5.55 -3.35
CA LEU A 58 3.81 7.00 -3.48
C LEU A 58 4.90 7.59 -2.57
N GLU A 59 5.52 6.78 -1.71
CA GLU A 59 6.74 7.20 -0.99
C GLU A 59 7.96 7.27 -1.91
N VAL A 60 7.95 6.56 -3.04
CA VAL A 60 9.10 6.45 -3.94
C VAL A 60 8.77 6.61 -5.43
N VAL A 61 7.48 6.55 -5.78
CA VAL A 61 6.98 6.72 -7.14
C VAL A 61 6.30 8.08 -7.25
N GLU A 62 6.64 8.84 -8.29
CA GLU A 62 5.91 10.06 -8.63
C GLU A 62 4.52 9.72 -9.17
N SER A 63 3.49 10.42 -8.71
CA SER A 63 2.10 10.26 -9.17
C SER A 63 1.87 10.69 -10.63
N LYS A 64 2.87 11.31 -11.26
CA LYS A 64 2.79 11.73 -12.66
C LYS A 64 3.00 10.54 -13.60
N GLY A 65 1.99 10.28 -14.42
CA GLY A 65 1.98 9.18 -15.39
C GLY A 65 1.42 7.89 -14.79
N ASN A 66 0.97 7.00 -15.67
CA ASN A 66 0.30 5.74 -15.33
C ASN A 66 1.30 4.69 -14.82
N ASN A 67 2.06 5.04 -13.79
CA ASN A 67 3.17 4.24 -13.23
C ASN A 67 2.72 3.30 -12.11
N ILE A 68 1.45 3.36 -11.72
CA ILE A 68 0.86 2.53 -10.67
C ILE A 68 -0.24 1.69 -11.30
N GLU A 69 -0.11 0.37 -11.18
CA GLU A 69 -1.15 -0.59 -11.49
C GLU A 69 -1.47 -1.36 -10.22
N ILE A 70 -2.77 -1.61 -9.98
CA ILE A 70 -3.23 -2.30 -8.77
C ILE A 70 -4.15 -3.44 -9.18
N ALA A 71 -3.88 -4.63 -8.64
CA ALA A 71 -4.78 -5.77 -8.72
C ALA A 71 -5.22 -6.19 -7.32
N VAL A 72 -6.50 -6.52 -7.18
CA VAL A 72 -7.13 -6.95 -5.93
C VAL A 72 -7.57 -8.39 -6.08
N MET A 73 -7.17 -9.24 -5.14
CA MET A 73 -7.61 -10.63 -5.09
C MET A 73 -8.44 -10.86 -3.84
N THR A 74 -9.63 -11.42 -4.02
CA THR A 74 -10.53 -11.82 -2.93
C THR A 74 -10.95 -13.27 -3.11
N ARG A 75 -11.36 -13.92 -2.03
CA ARG A 75 -11.75 -15.34 -2.06
C ARG A 75 -12.98 -15.58 -2.95
N ASP A 76 -13.93 -14.64 -2.95
CA ASP A 76 -15.21 -14.75 -3.63
C ASP A 76 -15.16 -14.34 -5.10
N LYS A 77 -14.36 -13.31 -5.45
CA LYS A 77 -14.31 -12.77 -6.82
C LYS A 77 -13.04 -13.10 -7.59
N GLY A 78 -12.06 -13.74 -6.96
CA GLY A 78 -10.76 -14.00 -7.57
C GLY A 78 -9.97 -12.72 -7.79
N LEU A 79 -9.09 -12.74 -8.79
CA LEU A 79 -8.24 -11.60 -9.17
C LEU A 79 -9.00 -10.62 -10.06
N ARG A 80 -8.96 -9.33 -9.72
CA ARG A 80 -9.43 -8.22 -10.55
C ARG A 80 -8.36 -7.15 -10.65
N GLN A 81 -8.03 -6.72 -11.86
CA GLN A 81 -7.25 -5.51 -12.08
C GLN A 81 -8.17 -4.30 -11.94
N LEU A 82 -7.71 -3.26 -11.24
CA LEU A 82 -8.43 -1.99 -11.15
C LEU A 82 -8.28 -1.25 -12.48
N GLU A 83 -9.35 -0.60 -12.93
CA GLU A 83 -9.29 0.27 -14.09
C GLU A 83 -8.46 1.52 -13.76
N GLU A 84 -7.86 2.14 -14.78
CA GLU A 84 -7.03 3.34 -14.63
C GLU A 84 -7.74 4.44 -13.83
N SER A 85 -9.01 4.73 -14.17
CA SER A 85 -9.82 5.72 -13.46
C SER A 85 -10.05 5.39 -11.98
N GLU A 86 -10.09 4.11 -11.60
CA GLU A 86 -10.21 3.71 -10.19
C GLU A 86 -8.90 3.97 -9.45
N VAL A 87 -7.76 3.64 -10.09
CA VAL A 87 -6.43 3.89 -9.52
C VAL A 87 -6.16 5.38 -9.38
N GLU A 88 -6.50 6.19 -10.38
CA GLU A 88 -6.39 7.66 -10.32
C GLU A 88 -7.19 8.26 -9.16
N ALA A 89 -8.43 7.80 -8.97
CA ALA A 89 -9.26 8.25 -7.85
C ALA A 89 -8.63 7.91 -6.49
N ILE A 90 -8.07 6.71 -6.34
CA ILE A 90 -7.37 6.27 -5.13
C ILE A 90 -6.11 7.10 -4.88
N VAL A 91 -5.30 7.34 -5.93
CA VAL A 91 -4.08 8.14 -5.83
C VAL A 91 -4.41 9.58 -5.42
N ALA A 92 -5.42 10.19 -6.04
CA ALA A 92 -5.87 11.53 -5.68
C ALA A 92 -6.37 11.62 -4.22
N GLU A 93 -7.13 10.63 -3.75
CA GLU A 93 -7.56 10.54 -2.36
C GLU A 93 -6.34 10.48 -1.41
N VAL A 94 -5.37 9.62 -1.71
CA VAL A 94 -4.15 9.44 -0.92
C VAL A 94 -3.29 10.71 -0.87
N GLU A 95 -3.10 11.39 -2.00
CA GLU A 95 -2.35 12.64 -2.06
C GLU A 95 -3.04 13.75 -1.26
N ALA A 96 -4.36 13.88 -1.37
CA ALA A 96 -5.14 14.84 -0.59
C ALA A 96 -5.00 14.59 0.92
N GLU A 97 -5.10 13.32 1.36
CA GLU A 97 -4.89 12.96 2.76
C GLU A 97 -3.45 13.26 3.23
N LYS A 98 -2.44 12.99 2.39
CA LYS A 98 -1.03 13.26 2.71
C LYS A 98 -0.78 14.77 2.86
N ALA A 99 -1.30 15.58 1.94
CA ALA A 99 -1.22 17.04 2.01
C ALA A 99 -1.93 17.59 3.26
N ALA A 100 -3.11 17.08 3.60
CA ALA A 100 -3.84 17.47 4.80
C ALA A 100 -3.07 17.12 6.10
N ALA A 101 -2.48 15.91 6.16
CA ALA A 101 -1.68 15.48 7.31
C ALA A 101 -0.40 16.32 7.48
N GLU A 102 0.24 16.72 6.38
CA GLU A 102 1.39 17.63 6.42
C GLU A 102 1.02 19.05 6.84
N ALA A 103 -0.12 19.57 6.38
CA ALA A 103 -0.63 20.88 6.80
C ALA A 103 -0.95 20.90 8.30
N ALA A 104 -1.58 19.84 8.82
CA ALA A 104 -1.88 19.69 10.24
C ALA A 104 -0.62 19.65 11.12
N LYS A 105 0.46 19.01 10.65
CA LYS A 105 1.77 19.01 11.35
C LYS A 105 2.46 20.39 11.36
N LYS A 106 2.12 21.27 10.43
CA LYS A 106 2.68 22.63 10.30
C LYS A 106 1.85 23.70 11.01
N ALA A 107 0.64 23.38 11.48
CA ALA A 107 -0.19 24.31 12.24
C ALA A 107 0.46 24.59 13.62
N PRO A 108 0.60 25.86 14.04
CA PRO A 108 1.24 26.19 15.31
C PRO A 108 0.38 25.69 16.48
N THR A 109 1.02 25.01 17.43
CA THR A 109 0.39 24.68 18.72
C THR A 109 -0.07 25.99 19.38
N PRO A 110 -1.34 26.12 19.81
CA PRO A 110 -1.77 27.26 20.60
C PRO A 110 -0.86 27.38 21.82
N ARG A 111 -0.18 28.52 21.95
CA ARG A 111 0.57 28.84 23.16
C ARG A 111 -0.45 29.25 24.22
N ASP A 112 -0.57 28.45 25.27
CA ASP A 112 -1.23 28.85 26.53
C ASP A 112 -0.45 29.98 27.23
#